data_AF-A0A661WBC7-F1
#
_entry.id   AF-A0A661WBC7-F1
#
_cell.length_a   1.000
_cell.length_b   1.000
_cell.length_c   1.000
_cell.angle_alpha   90.00
_cell.angle_beta   90.00
_cell.angle_gamma   90.00
#
_symmetry.space_group_name_H-M   'P 1'
#
loop_
_entity.id
_entity.type
_entity.pdbx_description
1 polymer ?
#
loop_
_entity_poly.entity_id
_entity_poly.type
_entity_poly.pdbx_seq_one_letter_code
_entity_poly.pdbx_strand_id
1 'polypeptide(L)'
;LPHLTLDTGILELIVGNKTLRFIELPGHSPDGIGVYIVEDEVLFAGDVWMPIPHIVDGDSQTMRESLNKIESMTIENVVQGHGEVILRGEVISSIKDRINYLDIIDQIVQDAALDEYPGEFLKEKDIEGCGKSRILLSGAAEEIHQQNLRHLYRKVHGEEPKVLIPN
;
A
#
# COMPACT_ATOMS: atom_id res chain seq x y z
N LEU A 1 4.02 19.54 -17.99
CA LEU A 1 3.24 18.33 -18.30
C LEU A 1 4.20 17.24 -18.78
N PRO A 2 3.90 15.95 -18.55
CA PRO A 2 4.74 14.86 -19.03
C PRO A 2 4.82 14.87 -20.56
N HIS A 3 5.95 14.42 -21.11
CA HIS A 3 6.16 14.29 -22.56
C HIS A 3 5.62 12.97 -23.13
N LEU A 4 5.41 11.97 -22.28
CA LEU A 4 4.87 10.65 -22.60
C LEU A 4 3.97 10.20 -21.45
N THR A 5 2.80 9.65 -21.78
CA THR A 5 1.89 9.00 -20.85
C THR A 5 1.63 7.57 -21.32
N LEU A 6 1.29 6.70 -20.38
CA LEU A 6 0.89 5.33 -20.65
C LEU A 6 -0.58 5.19 -20.27
N ASP A 7 -1.42 4.77 -21.22
CA ASP A 7 -2.84 4.54 -20.95
C ASP A 7 -3.07 3.14 -20.37
N THR A 8 -2.59 2.10 -21.08
CA THR A 8 -2.60 0.73 -20.57
C THR A 8 -1.40 -0.08 -21.03
N GLY A 9 -1.07 -1.14 -20.28
CA GLY A 9 -0.17 -2.21 -20.72
C GLY A 9 1.25 -2.08 -20.20
N ILE A 10 2.21 -2.50 -21.03
CA ILE A 10 3.64 -2.51 -20.69
C ILE A 10 4.39 -1.68 -21.71
N LEU A 11 5.18 -0.72 -21.22
CA LEU A 11 6.18 -0.01 -22.02
C LEU A 11 7.56 -0.58 -21.70
N GLU A 12 8.30 -0.97 -22.73
CA GLU A 12 9.70 -1.37 -22.59
C GLU A 12 10.60 -0.33 -23.27
N LEU A 13 11.57 0.18 -22.52
CA LEU A 13 12.61 1.07 -23.01
C LEU A 13 13.97 0.40 -22.88
N ILE A 14 14.71 0.34 -23.98
CA ILE A 14 16.09 -0.14 -23.97
C ILE A 14 17.02 1.06 -23.84
N VAL A 15 17.77 1.13 -22.75
CA VAL A 15 18.71 2.20 -22.44
C VAL A 15 20.09 1.59 -22.26
N GLY A 16 20.94 1.74 -23.28
CA GLY A 16 22.24 1.08 -23.31
C GLY A 16 22.09 -0.44 -23.32
N ASN A 17 22.55 -1.10 -22.26
CA ASN A 17 22.44 -2.55 -22.06
C ASN A 17 21.37 -2.95 -21.04
N LYS A 18 20.42 -2.06 -20.73
CA LYS A 18 19.34 -2.30 -19.77
C LYS A 18 17.98 -2.20 -20.43
N THR A 19 17.09 -3.09 -20.04
CA THR A 19 15.67 -3.10 -20.40
C THR A 19 14.86 -2.62 -19.21
N LEU A 20 14.26 -1.44 -19.34
CA LEU A 20 13.35 -0.85 -18.37
C LEU A 20 11.93 -1.23 -18.78
N ARG A 21 11.28 -2.08 -17.98
CA ARG A 21 9.89 -2.46 -18.15
C ARG A 21 9.01 -1.66 -17.19
N PHE A 22 8.20 -0.77 -17.75
CA PHE A 22 7.20 0.00 -17.00
C PHE A 22 5.96 -0.86 -16.84
N ILE A 23 5.53 -1.05 -15.60
CA ILE A 23 4.39 -1.89 -15.23
C ILE A 23 3.41 -1.07 -14.40
N GLU A 24 2.12 -1.22 -14.69
CA GLU A 24 1.07 -0.69 -13.82
C GLU A 24 1.11 -1.38 -12.46
N LEU A 25 1.16 -0.58 -11.40
CA LEU A 25 1.08 -0.96 -9.99
C LEU A 25 0.13 -0.01 -9.24
N PRO A 26 -1.15 0.05 -9.63
CA PRO A 26 -2.12 0.90 -8.96
C PRO A 26 -2.31 0.50 -7.49
N GLY A 27 -2.77 1.43 -6.67
CA GLY A 27 -3.00 1.19 -5.25
C GLY A 27 -3.48 2.45 -4.57
N HIS A 28 -2.55 3.21 -3.99
CA HIS A 28 -2.81 4.55 -3.45
C HIS A 28 -3.35 5.50 -4.52
N SER A 29 -2.77 5.42 -5.72
CA SER A 29 -3.18 6.17 -6.89
C SER A 29 -3.51 5.22 -8.05
N PRO A 30 -4.53 5.53 -8.89
CA PRO A 30 -4.85 4.71 -10.05
C PRO A 30 -3.75 4.71 -11.13
N ASP A 31 -2.89 5.72 -11.15
CA ASP A 31 -1.78 5.86 -12.13
C ASP A 31 -0.43 5.37 -11.58
N GLY A 32 -0.45 4.56 -10.52
CA GLY A 32 0.76 3.96 -9.95
C GLY A 32 1.53 3.12 -10.97
N ILE A 33 2.83 3.41 -11.12
CA ILE A 33 3.73 2.71 -12.06
C ILE A 33 4.97 2.22 -11.31
N GLY A 34 5.35 0.98 -11.58
CA GLY A 34 6.67 0.44 -11.26
C GLY A 34 7.58 0.38 -12.47
N VAL A 35 8.89 0.39 -12.23
CA VAL A 35 9.92 0.20 -13.25
C VAL A 35 10.76 -1.01 -12.88
N TYR A 36 10.72 -2.04 -13.71
CA TYR A 36 11.49 -3.26 -13.53
C TYR A 36 12.70 -3.26 -14.46
N ILE A 37 13.89 -3.40 -13.89
CA ILE A 37 15.14 -3.53 -14.63
C ILE A 37 15.40 -5.01 -14.88
N VAL A 38 15.16 -5.47 -16.11
CA VAL A 38 15.10 -6.91 -16.41
C VAL A 38 16.41 -7.62 -16.13
N GLU A 39 17.54 -7.05 -16.54
CA GLU A 39 18.85 -7.70 -16.42
C GLU A 39 19.36 -7.76 -14.98
N ASP A 40 18.89 -6.86 -14.11
CA ASP A 40 19.30 -6.81 -12.69
C ASP A 40 18.24 -7.39 -11.75
N GLU A 41 17.07 -7.73 -12.28
CA GLU A 41 15.90 -8.16 -11.52
C GLU A 41 15.53 -7.18 -10.39
N VAL A 42 15.72 -5.89 -10.61
CA VAL A 42 15.41 -4.83 -9.62
C VAL A 42 14.08 -4.19 -9.96
N LEU A 43 13.18 -4.11 -8.97
CA LEU A 43 11.91 -3.41 -9.10
C LEU A 43 11.94 -2.08 -8.33
N PHE A 44 11.74 -0.98 -9.03
CA PHE A 44 11.31 0.28 -8.44
C PHE A 44 9.80 0.27 -8.33
N ALA A 45 9.28 0.03 -7.13
CA ALA A 45 7.86 -0.23 -6.90
C ALA A 45 7.04 1.03 -6.57
N GLY A 46 7.71 2.15 -6.25
CA GLY A 46 7.03 3.35 -5.78
C GLY A 46 6.27 3.09 -4.47
N ASP A 47 5.15 3.79 -4.27
CA ASP A 47 4.41 3.76 -3.00
C ASP A 47 3.51 2.54 -2.81
N VAL A 48 3.34 1.70 -3.84
CA VAL A 48 2.65 0.39 -3.65
C VAL A 48 3.37 -0.48 -2.63
N TRP A 49 4.67 -0.25 -2.42
CA TRP A 49 5.51 -0.98 -1.47
C TRP A 49 5.75 -0.24 -0.16
N MET A 50 5.03 0.82 0.17
CA MET A 50 5.24 1.49 1.46
C MET A 50 5.20 0.48 2.63
N PRO A 51 6.05 0.64 3.67
CA PRO A 51 6.05 -0.23 4.85
C PRO A 51 4.67 -0.39 5.52
N ILE A 52 3.88 0.68 5.43
CA ILE A 52 2.45 0.69 5.75
C ILE A 52 1.72 1.01 4.44
N PRO A 53 0.93 0.08 3.91
CA PRO A 53 0.07 0.31 2.74
C PRO A 53 -0.74 1.60 2.91
N HIS A 54 -0.59 2.59 2.03
CA HIS A 54 -1.36 3.83 2.08
C HIS A 54 -2.52 3.75 1.08
N ILE A 55 -3.74 3.59 1.58
CA ILE A 55 -4.91 3.32 0.74
C ILE A 55 -5.88 4.50 0.62
N VAL A 56 -5.57 5.64 1.25
CA VAL A 56 -6.34 6.88 1.11
C VAL A 56 -6.42 7.27 -0.36
N ASP A 57 -7.61 7.67 -0.83
CA ASP A 57 -7.94 7.92 -2.24
C ASP A 57 -7.77 6.73 -3.21
N GLY A 58 -7.34 5.59 -2.70
CA GLY A 58 -7.10 4.36 -3.43
C GLY A 58 -8.08 3.24 -3.09
N ASP A 59 -7.67 2.03 -3.44
CA ASP A 59 -8.44 0.79 -3.21
C ASP A 59 -7.54 -0.31 -2.63
N SER A 60 -7.99 -0.91 -1.52
CA SER A 60 -7.22 -1.97 -0.85
C SER A 60 -7.13 -3.24 -1.70
N GLN A 61 -8.17 -3.58 -2.45
CA GLN A 61 -8.18 -4.75 -3.32
C GLN A 61 -7.27 -4.55 -4.53
N THR A 62 -7.32 -3.38 -5.19
CA THR A 62 -6.38 -3.02 -6.25
C THR A 62 -4.94 -3.04 -5.75
N MET A 63 -4.67 -2.57 -4.53
CA MET A 63 -3.34 -2.64 -3.94
C MET A 63 -2.88 -4.09 -3.72
N ARG A 64 -3.75 -4.99 -3.24
CA ARG A 64 -3.46 -6.43 -3.13
C ARG A 64 -3.13 -7.05 -4.47
N GLU A 65 -3.87 -6.69 -5.52
CA GLU A 65 -3.63 -7.17 -6.88
C GLU A 65 -2.25 -6.75 -7.39
N SER A 66 -1.84 -5.50 -7.14
CA SER A 66 -0.49 -5.03 -7.47
C SER A 66 0.60 -5.76 -6.66
N LEU A 67 0.39 -5.97 -5.36
CA LEU A 67 1.33 -6.74 -4.51
C LEU A 67 1.45 -8.20 -4.97
N ASN A 68 0.34 -8.84 -5.36
CA ASN A 68 0.33 -10.22 -5.88
C ASN A 68 0.97 -10.31 -7.27
N LYS A 69 0.75 -9.31 -8.13
CA LYS A 69 1.42 -9.21 -9.44
C LYS A 69 2.93 -9.20 -9.25
N ILE A 70 3.42 -8.43 -8.30
CA ILE A 70 4.83 -8.38 -7.93
C ILE A 70 5.31 -9.72 -7.37
N GLU A 71 4.55 -10.39 -6.49
CA GLU A 71 4.93 -11.69 -5.92
C GLU A 71 5.24 -12.74 -7.00
N SER A 72 4.56 -12.64 -8.15
CA SER A 72 4.78 -13.53 -9.29
C SER A 72 6.04 -13.24 -10.12
N MET A 73 6.76 -12.14 -9.84
CA MET A 73 7.95 -11.72 -10.57
C MET A 73 9.23 -12.31 -9.97
N THR A 74 10.26 -12.51 -10.81
CA THR A 74 11.62 -12.80 -10.33
C THR A 74 12.31 -11.49 -9.97
N ILE A 75 12.54 -11.26 -8.68
CA ILE A 75 13.07 -10.01 -8.14
C ILE A 75 14.24 -10.30 -7.20
N GLU A 76 15.38 -9.67 -7.44
CA GLU A 76 16.54 -9.66 -6.54
C GLU A 76 16.42 -8.57 -5.48
N ASN A 77 15.95 -7.37 -5.85
CA ASN A 77 15.77 -6.27 -4.91
C ASN A 77 14.59 -5.38 -5.26
N VAL A 78 13.99 -4.77 -4.25
CA VAL A 78 12.91 -3.80 -4.43
C VAL A 78 13.30 -2.46 -3.83
N VAL A 79 13.19 -1.42 -4.65
CA VAL A 79 13.25 -0.02 -4.21
C VAL A 79 11.82 0.47 -4.01
N GLN A 80 11.43 0.64 -2.76
CA GLN A 80 10.15 1.21 -2.36
C GLN A 80 10.19 2.75 -2.44
N GLY A 81 9.02 3.39 -2.51
CA GLY A 81 8.93 4.85 -2.54
C GLY A 81 9.43 5.52 -1.25
N HIS A 82 9.35 4.82 -0.11
CA HIS A 82 9.74 5.33 1.20
C HIS A 82 10.40 4.25 2.07
N GLY A 83 11.64 4.48 2.47
CA GLY A 83 12.41 3.61 3.36
C GLY A 83 13.55 2.87 2.66
N GLU A 84 14.01 1.78 3.29
CA GLU A 84 15.15 0.99 2.83
C GLU A 84 14.83 0.08 1.64
N VAL A 85 15.87 -0.37 0.93
CA VAL A 85 15.77 -1.38 -0.13
C VAL A 85 15.44 -2.75 0.49
N ILE A 86 14.50 -3.47 -0.12
CA ILE A 86 14.14 -4.83 0.30
C ILE A 86 14.97 -5.83 -0.49
N LEU A 87 15.64 -6.75 0.20
CA LEU A 87 16.49 -7.76 -0.41
C LEU A 87 15.68 -9.01 -0.80
N ARG A 88 16.18 -9.80 -1.75
CA ARG A 88 15.53 -11.02 -2.27
C ARG A 88 14.94 -11.93 -1.19
N GLY A 89 15.71 -12.17 -0.11
CA GLY A 89 15.30 -13.06 0.99
C GLY A 89 14.10 -12.54 1.81
N GLU A 90 13.79 -11.25 1.67
CA GLU A 90 12.74 -10.55 2.42
C GLU A 90 11.53 -10.21 1.56
N VAL A 91 11.62 -10.31 0.23
CA VAL A 91 10.54 -9.92 -0.70
C VAL A 91 9.21 -10.58 -0.34
N ILE A 92 9.20 -11.90 -0.19
CA ILE A 92 7.97 -12.68 0.06
C ILE A 92 7.39 -12.36 1.45
N SER A 93 8.23 -12.31 2.48
CA SER A 93 7.75 -11.97 3.84
C SER A 93 7.25 -10.53 3.91
N SER A 94 7.89 -9.61 3.19
CA SER A 94 7.54 -8.18 3.10
C SER A 94 6.19 -7.98 2.39
N ILE A 95 5.90 -8.73 1.33
CA ILE A 95 4.57 -8.73 0.68
C ILE A 95 3.50 -9.27 1.63
N LYS A 96 3.76 -10.43 2.27
CA LYS A 96 2.81 -11.03 3.21
C LYS A 96 2.49 -10.13 4.40
N ASP A 97 3.50 -9.44 4.93
CA ASP A 97 3.35 -8.46 6.00
C ASP A 97 2.45 -7.27 5.60
N ARG A 98 2.45 -6.85 4.33
CA ARG A 98 1.54 -5.81 3.80
C ARG A 98 0.12 -6.33 3.60
N ILE A 99 -0.02 -7.52 3.02
CA ILE A 99 -1.32 -8.18 2.83
C ILE A 99 -1.99 -8.42 4.19
N ASN A 100 -1.23 -8.91 5.18
CA ASN A 100 -1.72 -9.15 6.53
C ASN A 100 -2.21 -7.85 7.21
N TYR A 101 -1.49 -6.73 7.03
CA TYR A 101 -1.97 -5.43 7.51
C TYR A 101 -3.31 -5.05 6.89
N LEU A 102 -3.44 -5.20 5.56
CA LEU A 102 -4.69 -4.93 4.87
C LEU A 102 -5.82 -5.83 5.38
N ASP A 103 -5.55 -7.12 5.64
CA ASP A 103 -6.54 -8.08 6.18
C ASP A 103 -7.02 -7.67 7.58
N ILE A 104 -6.08 -7.23 8.43
CA ILE A 104 -6.40 -6.78 9.79
C ILE A 104 -7.28 -5.53 9.77
N ILE A 105 -6.95 -4.53 8.94
CA ILE A 105 -7.76 -3.30 8.89
C ILE A 105 -9.15 -3.54 8.27
N ASP A 106 -9.26 -4.48 7.32
CA ASP A 106 -10.56 -4.91 6.78
C ASP A 106 -11.42 -5.47 7.93
N GLN A 107 -10.86 -6.36 8.77
CA GLN A 107 -11.57 -6.91 9.93
C GLN A 107 -11.93 -5.84 10.98
N ILE A 108 -11.01 -4.93 11.29
CA ILE A 108 -11.25 -3.82 12.22
C ILE A 108 -12.44 -2.97 11.75
N VAL A 109 -12.52 -2.66 10.46
CA VAL A 109 -13.63 -1.88 9.89
C VAL A 109 -14.96 -2.64 9.98
N GLN A 110 -14.96 -3.95 9.73
CA GLN A 110 -16.17 -4.77 9.91
C GLN A 110 -16.64 -4.77 11.37
N ASP A 111 -15.72 -4.89 12.33
CA ASP A 111 -16.05 -4.88 13.75
C ASP A 111 -16.54 -3.50 14.20
N ALA A 112 -15.94 -2.42 13.69
CA ALA A 112 -16.32 -1.05 14.01
C ALA A 112 -17.77 -0.74 13.64
N ALA A 113 -18.29 -1.33 12.55
CA ALA A 113 -19.67 -1.12 12.11
C ALA A 113 -20.72 -1.68 13.09
N LEU A 114 -20.32 -2.51 14.06
CA LEU A 114 -21.19 -3.04 15.11
C LEU A 114 -21.22 -2.15 16.36
N ASP A 115 -20.33 -1.15 16.45
CA ASP A 115 -20.23 -0.23 17.58
C ASP A 115 -21.22 0.95 17.46
N GLU A 116 -21.67 1.50 18.58
CA GLU A 116 -22.56 2.68 18.59
C GLU A 116 -21.83 3.96 18.13
N TYR A 117 -20.51 4.00 18.31
CA TYR A 117 -19.60 5.07 17.93
C TYR A 117 -18.36 4.50 17.23
N PRO A 118 -18.50 4.05 15.97
CA PRO A 118 -17.40 3.46 15.19
C PRO A 118 -16.14 4.33 15.16
N GLY A 119 -16.30 5.66 15.20
CA GLY A 119 -15.18 6.59 15.20
C GLY A 119 -14.33 6.53 16.47
N GLU A 120 -14.89 6.24 17.65
CA GLU A 120 -14.09 6.00 18.85
C GLU A 120 -13.46 4.61 18.83
N PHE A 121 -14.20 3.59 18.39
CA PHE A 121 -13.68 2.23 18.24
C PHE A 121 -12.43 2.20 17.33
N LEU A 122 -12.47 2.89 16.19
CA LEU A 122 -11.34 2.95 15.25
C LEU A 122 -10.13 3.66 15.85
N LYS A 123 -10.33 4.76 16.60
CA LYS A 123 -9.22 5.51 17.26
C LYS A 123 -8.47 4.68 18.29
N GLU A 124 -9.14 3.71 18.92
CA GLU A 124 -8.52 2.81 19.90
C GLU A 124 -7.66 1.72 19.25
N LYS A 125 -7.77 1.50 17.93
CA LYS A 125 -6.93 0.52 17.22
C LYS A 125 -5.64 1.19 16.80
N ASP A 126 -4.54 0.75 17.39
CA ASP A 126 -3.20 1.25 17.10
C ASP A 126 -2.49 0.43 16.00
N ILE A 127 -1.47 1.05 15.40
CA ILE A 127 -0.68 0.44 14.33
C ILE A 127 0.11 -0.80 14.79
N GLU A 128 0.44 -0.88 16.08
CA GLU A 128 1.19 -1.99 16.66
C GLU A 128 0.32 -3.25 16.81
N GLY A 129 -0.95 -3.09 17.14
CA GLY A 129 -1.96 -4.15 17.12
C GLY A 129 -2.18 -4.71 15.71
N CYS A 130 -1.80 -3.96 14.68
CA CYS A 130 -1.80 -4.39 13.29
C CYS A 130 -0.46 -5.00 12.83
N GLY A 131 0.49 -5.21 13.75
CA GLY A 131 1.79 -5.83 13.47
C GLY A 131 2.85 -4.89 12.88
N LYS A 132 2.62 -3.58 12.89
CA LYS A 132 3.54 -2.58 12.31
C LYS A 132 4.15 -1.71 13.41
N SER A 133 5.41 -1.30 13.23
CA SER A 133 6.07 -0.46 14.23
C SER A 133 5.68 1.01 14.10
N ARG A 134 5.39 1.67 15.22
CA ARG A 134 5.05 3.10 15.28
C ARG A 134 6.16 4.04 14.80
N ILE A 135 7.42 3.59 14.77
CA ILE A 135 8.57 4.42 14.35
C ILE A 135 8.79 4.42 12.83
N LEU A 136 8.03 3.60 12.08
CA LEU A 136 8.10 3.60 10.62
C LEU A 136 7.77 4.98 10.06
N LEU A 137 8.35 5.29 8.89
CA LEU A 137 8.11 6.55 8.18
C LEU A 137 8.36 7.77 9.07
N SER A 138 9.47 7.74 9.83
CA SER A 138 9.87 8.81 10.74
C SER A 138 8.82 9.17 11.80
N GLY A 139 8.02 8.18 12.22
CA GLY A 139 6.98 8.35 13.24
C GLY A 139 5.58 8.67 12.69
N ALA A 140 5.41 8.73 11.37
CA ALA A 140 4.10 9.00 10.74
C ALA A 140 3.18 7.76 10.66
N ALA A 141 3.66 6.60 11.13
CA ALA A 141 2.97 5.31 11.02
C ALA A 141 1.53 5.32 11.55
N GLU A 142 1.33 5.86 12.76
CA GLU A 142 0.03 5.90 13.42
C GLU A 142 -0.95 6.82 12.67
N GLU A 143 -0.47 7.97 12.21
CA GLU A 143 -1.31 8.90 11.45
C GLU A 143 -1.81 8.28 10.15
N ILE A 144 -0.92 7.65 9.39
CA ILE A 144 -1.25 6.93 8.14
C ILE A 144 -2.26 5.81 8.42
N HIS A 145 -2.06 5.07 9.51
CA HIS A 145 -2.99 4.02 9.93
C HIS A 145 -4.40 4.55 10.21
N GLN A 146 -4.52 5.62 11.01
CA GLN A 146 -5.80 6.24 11.33
C GLN A 146 -6.48 6.85 10.09
N GLN A 147 -5.72 7.32 9.12
CA GLN A 147 -6.25 7.76 7.82
C GLN A 147 -6.78 6.56 7.00
N ASN A 148 -6.04 5.45 6.95
CA ASN A 148 -6.48 4.23 6.28
C ASN A 148 -7.78 3.68 6.87
N LEU A 149 -7.89 3.57 8.20
CA LEU A 149 -9.09 3.07 8.88
C LEU A 149 -10.33 3.90 8.55
N ARG A 150 -10.22 5.23 8.62
CA ARG A 150 -11.33 6.15 8.30
C ARG A 150 -11.71 6.08 6.82
N HIS A 151 -10.72 6.11 5.93
CA HIS A 151 -10.97 6.01 4.49
C HIS A 151 -11.64 4.69 4.12
N LEU A 152 -11.15 3.57 4.66
CA LEU A 152 -11.70 2.25 4.41
C LEU A 152 -13.12 2.12 4.95
N TYR A 153 -13.38 2.58 6.19
CA TYR A 153 -14.73 2.61 6.74
C TYR A 153 -15.70 3.37 5.84
N ARG A 154 -15.34 4.59 5.44
CA ARG A 154 -16.14 5.41 4.53
C ARG A 154 -16.39 4.72 3.20
N LYS A 155 -15.36 4.07 2.64
CA LYS A 155 -15.45 3.38 1.36
C LYS A 155 -16.38 2.17 1.41
N VAL A 156 -16.36 1.41 2.52
CA VAL A 156 -17.16 0.20 2.71
C VAL A 156 -18.61 0.52 3.07
N HIS A 157 -18.85 1.50 3.95
CA HIS A 157 -20.17 1.78 4.51
C HIS A 157 -20.88 2.99 3.88
N GLY A 158 -20.17 3.82 3.11
CA GLY A 158 -20.76 4.97 2.41
C GLY A 158 -21.02 6.19 3.29
N GLU A 159 -20.52 6.20 4.52
CA GLU A 159 -20.69 7.28 5.49
C GLU A 159 -19.44 7.45 6.38
N GLU A 160 -19.30 8.62 7.00
CA GLU A 160 -18.23 8.87 7.97
C GLU A 160 -18.49 8.10 9.28
N PRO A 161 -17.47 7.54 9.94
CA PRO A 161 -17.65 6.84 11.20
C PRO A 161 -18.14 7.81 12.28
N LYS A 162 -19.32 7.52 12.85
CA LYS A 162 -19.93 8.34 13.89
C LYS A 162 -19.00 8.47 15.09
N VAL A 163 -18.76 9.70 15.52
CA VAL A 163 -17.96 10.04 16.70
C VAL A 163 -18.83 10.47 17.87
N LEU A 164 -18.33 10.30 19.09
CA LEU A 164 -18.92 10.91 20.28
C LEU A 164 -18.72 12.44 20.19
N ILE A 165 -19.81 13.21 20.17
CA ILE A 165 -19.73 14.67 20.30
C ILE A 165 -19.67 14.96 21.81
N PRO A 166 -18.55 15.50 22.33
CA PRO A 166 -18.50 15.87 23.74
C PRO A 166 -19.49 17.01 24.02
N ASN A 167 -20.24 16.88 25.11
CA ASN A 167 -21.14 17.90 25.64
C ASN A 167 -20.38 19.13 26.14
#